data_AF-A0A1V5V0V6-F1
#
_entry.id   AF-A0A1V5V0V6-F1
#
_cell.length_a   1.000
_cell.length_b   1.000
_cell.length_c   1.000
_cell.angle_alpha   90.00
_cell.angle_beta   90.00
_cell.angle_gamma   90.00
#
_symmetry.space_group_name_H-M   'P 1'
#
loop_
_entity.id
_entity.type
_entity.pdbx_description
1 polymer ?
#
loop_
_entity_poly.entity_id
_entity_poly.type
_entity_poly.pdbx_seq_one_letter_code
_entity_poly.pdbx_strand_id
1 'polypeptide(L)'
;MKKTLNLFLLAFISLVFVSCGNKPEEVVEKYYTHFLKGEFDEAKKLVTEEHQGLCDLMKNFTPEEEVAKMAKTEVSVTNIQCESINDTISICTCQIKTTLDGEEKTMDEKVELKKINKNWYINQGKESNNNEEETEEAPVAASEEEILSEDSANIENTVPPTE
;
A
#
# COMPACT_ATOMS: atom_id res chain seq x y z
N MET A 1 4.75 8.08 71.63
CA MET A 1 6.13 7.58 71.37
C MET A 1 6.09 6.86 70.03
N LYS A 2 6.75 7.41 69.00
CA LYS A 2 7.94 6.84 68.33
C LYS A 2 7.65 5.48 67.67
N LYS A 3 7.32 5.49 66.36
CA LYS A 3 8.22 5.30 65.21
C LYS A 3 8.84 3.90 65.15
N THR A 4 8.49 3.16 64.09
CA THR A 4 9.32 2.29 63.22
C THR A 4 8.38 1.30 62.52
N LEU A 5 8.54 0.86 61.28
CA LEU A 5 9.48 1.12 60.19
C LEU A 5 8.97 0.27 59.01
N ASN A 6 9.10 0.81 57.80
CA ASN A 6 9.12 0.18 56.47
C ASN A 6 9.14 -1.36 56.38
N LEU A 7 8.48 -1.89 55.32
CA LEU A 7 9.13 -2.43 54.11
C LEU A 7 8.41 -3.70 53.58
N PHE A 8 8.35 -3.79 52.24
CA PHE A 8 7.85 -4.89 51.39
C PHE A 8 6.31 -4.95 51.26
N LEU A 9 5.70 -4.82 50.08
CA LEU A 9 6.07 -5.49 48.83
C LEU A 9 5.55 -4.67 47.61
N LEU A 10 6.39 -3.79 47.09
CA LEU A 10 6.32 -3.34 45.69
C LEU A 10 6.72 -4.54 44.82
N ALA A 11 5.76 -5.18 44.15
CA ALA A 11 6.02 -6.01 42.98
C ALA A 11 4.72 -6.29 42.21
N PHE A 12 4.02 -5.25 41.75
CA PHE A 12 3.32 -5.40 40.48
C PHE A 12 4.38 -5.27 39.40
N ILE A 13 4.96 -6.41 39.05
CA ILE A 13 5.77 -6.57 37.84
C ILE A 13 4.85 -6.14 36.70
N SER A 14 5.06 -4.91 36.25
CA SER A 14 4.54 -4.41 35.00
C SER A 14 5.20 -5.29 33.95
N LEU A 15 4.47 -6.29 33.49
CA LEU A 15 4.86 -7.08 32.34
C LEU A 15 4.60 -6.19 31.12
N VAL A 16 5.40 -5.13 30.99
CA VAL A 16 5.64 -4.48 29.70
C VAL A 16 6.35 -5.53 28.87
N PHE A 17 5.55 -6.38 28.22
CA PHE A 17 5.99 -7.06 27.01
C PHE A 17 6.34 -5.93 26.03
N VAL A 18 7.59 -5.50 26.07
CA VAL A 18 8.20 -4.73 24.99
C VAL A 18 8.22 -5.70 23.82
N SER A 19 7.10 -5.77 23.10
CA SER A 19 7.05 -6.42 21.79
C SER A 19 8.10 -5.69 20.97
N CYS A 20 9.25 -6.32 20.77
CA CYS A 20 10.44 -5.73 20.17
C CYS A 20 10.31 -5.64 18.63
N GLY A 21 9.14 -5.27 18.13
CA GLY A 21 8.82 -5.10 16.72
C GLY A 21 7.76 -4.03 16.53
N ASN A 22 7.61 -3.56 15.30
CA ASN A 22 6.56 -2.61 14.93
C ASN A 22 5.16 -3.22 15.12
N LYS A 23 4.13 -2.36 15.17
CA LYS A 23 2.72 -2.77 15.20
C LYS A 23 2.14 -2.76 13.77
N PRO A 24 1.16 -3.62 13.46
CA PRO A 24 0.57 -3.65 12.12
C PRO A 24 -0.10 -2.30 11.78
N GLU A 25 -0.75 -1.64 12.74
CA GLU A 25 -1.38 -0.33 12.53
C GLU A 25 -0.35 0.74 12.13
N GLU A 26 0.81 0.75 12.79
CA GLU A 26 1.90 1.70 12.50
C GLU A 26 2.50 1.46 11.12
N VAL A 27 2.50 0.22 10.63
CA VAL A 27 2.98 -0.14 9.29
C VAL A 27 2.00 0.37 8.24
N VAL A 28 0.70 0.18 8.44
CA VAL A 28 -0.36 0.67 7.54
C VAL A 28 -0.30 2.19 7.40
N GLU A 29 -0.28 2.91 8.53
CA GLU A 29 -0.22 4.38 8.55
C GLU A 29 1.00 4.89 7.77
N LYS A 30 2.20 4.36 8.08
CA LYS A 30 3.44 4.80 7.43
C LYS A 30 3.47 4.43 5.95
N TYR A 31 3.02 3.23 5.59
CA TYR A 31 3.05 2.78 4.20
C TYR A 31 2.22 3.70 3.32
N TYR A 32 0.94 3.91 3.66
CA TYR A 32 0.07 4.75 2.84
C TYR A 32 0.49 6.22 2.87
N THR A 33 1.02 6.71 3.99
CA THR A 33 1.59 8.07 4.07
C THR A 33 2.74 8.26 3.09
N HIS A 34 3.74 7.37 3.13
CA HIS A 34 4.91 7.46 2.22
C HIS A 34 4.49 7.20 0.77
N PHE A 35 3.68 6.18 0.52
CA PHE A 35 3.28 5.78 -0.82
C PHE A 35 2.49 6.88 -1.54
N LEU A 36 1.50 7.49 -0.88
CA LEU A 36 0.67 8.55 -1.47
C LEU A 36 1.39 9.90 -1.59
N LYS A 37 2.52 10.07 -0.89
CA LYS A 37 3.43 11.21 -1.04
C LYS A 37 4.50 11.01 -2.10
N GLY A 38 4.50 9.86 -2.78
CA GLY A 38 5.52 9.53 -3.79
C GLY A 38 6.87 9.14 -3.18
N GLU A 39 6.94 8.91 -1.88
CA GLU A 39 8.14 8.49 -1.15
C GLU A 39 8.32 6.97 -1.27
N PHE A 40 8.37 6.48 -2.52
CA PHE A 40 8.29 5.05 -2.84
C PHE A 40 9.39 4.21 -2.22
N ASP A 41 10.61 4.75 -2.05
CA ASP A 41 11.71 4.04 -1.38
C ASP A 41 11.44 3.81 0.12
N GLU A 42 10.75 4.74 0.79
CA GLU A 42 10.38 4.59 2.20
C GLU A 42 9.19 3.64 2.34
N ALA A 43 8.19 3.75 1.46
CA ALA A 43 7.07 2.82 1.39
C ALA A 43 7.56 1.38 1.15
N LYS A 44 8.52 1.18 0.23
CA LYS A 44 9.10 -0.12 -0.11
C LYS A 44 9.65 -0.88 1.11
N LYS A 45 10.27 -0.18 2.07
CA LYS A 45 10.83 -0.80 3.29
C LYS A 45 9.77 -1.41 4.20
N LEU A 46 8.50 -1.04 4.02
CA LEU A 46 7.36 -1.50 4.81
C LEU A 46 6.62 -2.66 4.12
N VAL A 47 7.07 -3.09 2.94
CA VAL A 47 6.44 -4.15 2.14
C VAL A 47 7.31 -5.41 2.19
N THR A 48 6.66 -6.58 2.18
CA THR A 48 7.37 -7.87 2.07
C THR A 48 8.22 -7.90 0.80
N GLU A 49 9.40 -8.52 0.87
CA GLU A 49 10.36 -8.54 -0.25
C GLU A 49 9.72 -9.01 -1.57
N GLU A 50 8.81 -9.98 -1.50
CA GLU A 50 8.06 -10.52 -2.64
C GLU A 50 7.13 -9.50 -3.33
N HIS A 51 6.66 -8.47 -2.62
CA HIS A 51 5.71 -7.48 -3.14
C HIS A 51 6.30 -6.08 -3.36
N GLN A 52 7.60 -5.89 -3.11
CA GLN A 52 8.28 -4.59 -3.27
C GLN A 52 8.28 -4.07 -4.73
N GLY A 53 8.08 -4.95 -5.71
CA GLY A 53 8.08 -4.58 -7.13
C GLY A 53 7.04 -3.52 -7.51
N LEU A 54 5.96 -3.37 -6.74
CA LEU A 54 4.99 -2.29 -6.97
C LEU A 54 5.61 -0.91 -6.69
N CYS A 55 6.36 -0.76 -5.59
CA CYS A 55 7.02 0.51 -5.26
C CYS A 55 8.10 0.85 -6.29
N ASP A 56 8.85 -0.15 -6.77
CA ASP A 56 9.84 0.04 -7.83
C ASP A 56 9.20 0.46 -9.15
N LEU A 57 8.06 -0.14 -9.49
CA LEU A 57 7.30 0.24 -10.68
C LEU A 57 6.84 1.70 -10.57
N MET A 58 6.18 2.08 -9.47
CA MET A 58 5.72 3.46 -9.29
C MET A 58 6.89 4.46 -9.37
N LYS A 59 8.01 4.15 -8.70
CA LYS A 59 9.21 4.98 -8.75
C LYS A 59 9.74 5.20 -10.17
N ASN A 60 9.70 4.17 -11.02
CA ASN A 60 10.28 4.25 -12.37
C ASN A 60 9.32 4.86 -13.40
N PHE A 61 8.00 4.78 -13.17
CA PHE A 61 6.99 5.18 -14.15
C PHE A 61 6.26 6.47 -13.80
N THR A 62 6.29 6.92 -12.54
CA THR A 62 5.73 8.22 -12.14
C THR A 62 6.70 9.35 -12.52
N PRO A 63 6.30 10.32 -13.37
CA PRO A 63 7.14 11.46 -13.72
C PRO A 63 7.53 12.30 -12.49
N GLU A 64 8.70 12.94 -12.53
CA GLU A 64 9.20 13.75 -11.41
C GLU A 64 8.24 14.90 -11.03
N GLU A 65 7.56 15.50 -12.01
CA GLU A 65 6.53 16.53 -11.77
C GLU A 65 5.37 15.98 -10.94
N GLU A 66 4.93 14.76 -11.24
CA GLU A 66 3.85 14.09 -10.53
C GLU A 66 4.31 13.71 -9.11
N VAL A 67 5.54 13.20 -8.93
CA VAL A 67 6.12 12.96 -7.61
C VAL A 67 6.17 14.26 -6.79
N ALA A 68 6.60 15.37 -7.39
CA ALA A 68 6.62 16.68 -6.73
C ALA A 68 5.22 17.20 -6.37
N LYS A 69 4.19 16.82 -7.14
CA LYS A 69 2.79 17.07 -6.81
C LYS A 69 2.31 16.18 -5.66
N MET A 70 2.60 14.88 -5.69
CA MET A 70 2.28 13.92 -4.63
C MET A 70 2.90 14.32 -3.28
N ALA A 71 4.13 14.84 -3.28
CA ALA A 71 4.80 15.29 -2.06
C ALA A 71 4.04 16.41 -1.32
N LYS A 72 3.18 17.16 -2.02
CA LYS A 72 2.32 18.21 -1.44
C LYS A 72 0.99 17.67 -0.90
N THR A 73 0.65 16.41 -1.18
CA THR A 73 -0.57 15.78 -0.68
C THR A 73 -0.51 15.67 0.84
N GLU A 74 -1.51 16.23 1.51
CA GLU A 74 -1.76 15.95 2.91
C GLU A 74 -2.42 14.57 2.99
N VAL A 75 -1.84 13.66 3.77
CA VAL A 75 -2.33 12.29 3.93
C VAL A 75 -2.68 12.07 5.40
N SER A 76 -3.89 11.58 5.66
CA SER A 76 -4.36 11.18 6.97
C SER A 76 -4.92 9.77 6.90
N VAL A 77 -4.29 8.85 7.63
CA VAL A 77 -4.73 7.45 7.73
C VAL A 77 -5.35 7.26 9.10
N THR A 78 -6.64 6.95 9.14
CA THR A 78 -7.43 6.90 10.38
C THR A 78 -8.29 5.64 10.43
N ASN A 79 -8.98 5.43 11.55
CA ASN A 79 -9.86 4.27 11.75
C ASN A 79 -9.17 2.93 11.44
N ILE A 80 -7.88 2.82 11.73
CA ILE A 80 -7.11 1.60 11.47
C ILE A 80 -7.56 0.52 12.45
N GLN A 81 -8.10 -0.57 11.93
CA GLN A 81 -8.54 -1.74 12.69
C GLN A 81 -7.86 -2.97 12.13
N CYS A 82 -7.09 -3.67 12.95
CA CYS A 82 -6.36 -4.86 12.55
C CYS A 82 -6.91 -6.11 13.23
N GLU A 83 -7.32 -7.09 12.43
CA GLU A 83 -7.72 -8.42 12.87
C GLU A 83 -6.55 -9.39 12.65
N SER A 84 -6.14 -10.10 13.71
CA SER A 84 -5.12 -11.15 13.60
C SER A 84 -5.78 -12.45 13.13
N ILE A 85 -5.43 -12.91 11.94
CA ILE A 85 -5.89 -14.19 11.39
C ILE A 85 -5.10 -15.34 12.04
N ASN A 86 -3.80 -15.13 12.23
CA ASN A 86 -2.90 -16.01 12.98
C ASN A 86 -1.69 -15.22 13.50
N ASP A 87 -0.72 -15.88 14.12
CA ASP A 87 0.48 -15.24 14.70
C ASP A 87 1.35 -14.47 13.68
N THR A 88 1.19 -14.79 12.40
CA THR A 88 2.00 -14.26 11.30
C THR A 88 1.22 -13.47 10.27
N ILE A 89 -0.11 -13.48 10.30
CA ILE A 89 -0.96 -12.81 9.31
C ILE A 89 -2.01 -11.97 10.03
N SER A 90 -2.14 -10.72 9.61
CA SER A 90 -3.18 -9.80 10.05
C SER A 90 -3.79 -9.10 8.86
N ILE A 91 -5.08 -8.82 8.91
CA ILE A 91 -5.78 -8.01 7.93
C ILE A 91 -6.17 -6.72 8.62
N CYS A 92 -5.77 -5.59 8.07
CA CYS A 92 -6.17 -4.28 8.56
C CYS A 92 -7.13 -3.61 7.59
N THR A 93 -8.11 -2.90 8.13
CA THR A 93 -8.91 -1.91 7.40
C THR A 93 -8.55 -0.52 7.89
N CYS A 94 -8.61 0.48 7.01
CA CYS A 94 -8.37 1.87 7.39
C CYS A 94 -9.13 2.82 6.46
N GLN A 95 -9.31 4.06 6.92
CA GLN A 95 -9.82 5.15 6.12
C GLN A 95 -8.67 6.09 5.78
N ILE A 96 -8.46 6.34 4.49
CA ILE A 96 -7.45 7.24 3.97
C ILE A 96 -8.13 8.49 3.46
N LYS A 97 -7.71 9.63 4.00
CA LYS A 97 -8.08 10.95 3.51
C LYS A 97 -6.85 11.61 2.89
N THR A 98 -7.02 12.09 1.66
CA THR A 98 -6.00 12.88 0.94
C THR A 98 -6.55 14.27 0.64
N THR A 99 -5.69 15.28 0.75
CA THR A 99 -6.01 16.65 0.36
C THR A 99 -4.91 17.21 -0.50
N LEU A 100 -5.27 17.71 -1.67
CA LEU A 100 -4.34 18.33 -2.62
C LEU A 100 -5.06 19.45 -3.36
N ASP A 101 -4.45 20.64 -3.38
CA ASP A 101 -5.01 21.84 -4.03
C ASP A 101 -6.46 22.18 -3.58
N GLY A 102 -6.80 21.82 -2.33
CA GLY A 102 -8.13 22.03 -1.74
C GLY A 102 -9.18 20.98 -2.12
N GLU A 103 -8.83 20.01 -2.97
CA GLU A 103 -9.67 18.85 -3.26
C GLU A 103 -9.41 17.76 -2.22
N GLU A 104 -10.49 17.23 -1.65
CA GLU A 104 -10.44 16.18 -0.63
C GLU A 104 -11.02 14.88 -1.19
N LYS A 105 -10.28 13.78 -1.00
CA LYS A 105 -10.73 12.42 -1.32
C LYS A 105 -10.61 11.54 -0.10
N THR A 106 -11.65 10.79 0.18
CA THR A 106 -11.68 9.79 1.24
C THR A 106 -11.97 8.42 0.61
N MET A 107 -11.21 7.41 1.00
CA MET A 107 -11.36 6.03 0.56
C MET A 107 -11.14 5.08 1.74
N ASP A 108 -11.84 3.95 1.74
CA ASP A 108 -11.61 2.88 2.70
C ASP A 108 -10.74 1.81 2.03
N GLU A 109 -9.74 1.33 2.75
CA GLU A 109 -8.74 0.39 2.26
C GLU A 109 -8.66 -0.83 3.16
N LYS A 110 -8.42 -1.99 2.56
CA LYS A 110 -8.18 -3.25 3.25
C LYS A 110 -6.85 -3.82 2.80
N VAL A 111 -5.99 -4.16 3.75
CA VAL A 111 -4.62 -4.59 3.47
C VAL A 111 -4.23 -5.78 4.34
N GLU A 112 -3.59 -6.77 3.71
CA GLU A 112 -2.96 -7.89 4.42
C GLU A 112 -1.55 -7.50 4.89
N LEU A 113 -1.19 -7.94 6.09
CA LEU A 113 0.16 -7.84 6.63
C LEU A 113 0.69 -9.20 7.03
N LYS A 114 2.00 -9.36 6.88
CA LYS A 114 2.75 -10.55 7.24
C LYS A 114 3.85 -10.21 8.23
N LYS A 115 3.93 -11.00 9.30
CA LYS A 115 4.95 -10.88 10.33
C LYS A 115 6.18 -11.69 9.96
N ILE A 116 7.32 -11.02 9.81
CA ILE A 116 8.61 -11.61 9.50
C ILE A 116 9.60 -11.12 10.56
N ASN A 117 10.26 -12.05 11.26
CA ASN A 117 11.25 -11.73 12.29
C ASN A 117 10.75 -10.73 13.35
N LYS A 118 9.50 -10.90 13.79
CA LYS A 118 8.77 -10.04 14.77
C LYS A 118 8.30 -8.68 14.26
N ASN A 119 8.64 -8.31 13.02
CA ASN A 119 8.14 -7.09 12.38
C ASN A 119 7.03 -7.41 11.38
N TRP A 120 6.02 -6.57 11.33
CA TRP A 120 4.97 -6.58 10.33
C TRP A 120 5.38 -5.82 9.08
N TYR A 121 4.89 -6.31 7.94
CA TYR A 121 5.07 -5.74 6.62
C TYR A 121 3.77 -5.86 5.84
N ILE A 122 3.50 -4.90 4.97
CA ILE A 122 2.43 -4.98 3.97
C ILE A 122 2.70 -6.18 3.07
N ASN A 123 1.70 -7.03 2.92
CA ASN A 123 1.77 -8.28 2.17
C ASN A 123 0.68 -8.37 1.10
N GLN A 124 0.57 -7.34 0.27
CA GLN A 124 -0.35 -7.33 -0.86
C GLN A 124 0.39 -7.06 -2.17
N GLY A 125 0.22 -7.96 -3.14
CA GLY A 125 0.65 -7.79 -4.52
C GLY A 125 -0.49 -7.31 -5.40
N LYS A 126 -0.22 -7.04 -6.68
CA LYS A 126 -1.24 -6.59 -7.65
C LYS A 126 -2.44 -7.54 -7.83
N GLU A 127 -2.35 -8.79 -7.38
CA GLU A 127 -3.37 -9.83 -7.60
C GLU A 127 -4.46 -9.90 -6.52
N SER A 128 -4.30 -9.22 -5.37
CA SER A 128 -5.28 -9.30 -4.28
C SER A 128 -6.46 -8.33 -4.44
N ASN A 129 -6.53 -7.56 -5.53
CA ASN A 129 -7.62 -6.60 -5.79
C ASN A 129 -8.85 -7.22 -6.48
N ASN A 130 -8.92 -8.54 -6.55
CA ASN A 130 -9.99 -9.28 -7.22
C ASN A 130 -10.99 -9.87 -6.21
N ASN A 131 -11.47 -9.07 -5.26
CA ASN A 131 -12.65 -9.45 -4.47
C ASN A 131 -13.91 -8.98 -5.20
N GLU A 132 -14.65 -9.99 -5.64
CA GLU A 132 -16.00 -9.98 -6.16
C GLU A 132 -16.95 -9.20 -5.24
N GLU A 133 -17.25 -7.94 -5.57
CA GLU A 133 -18.56 -7.34 -5.30
C GLU A 133 -19.05 -6.66 -6.58
N GLU A 134 -20.04 -7.32 -7.18
CA GLU A 134 -20.84 -6.83 -8.29
C GLU A 134 -21.67 -5.63 -7.80
N THR A 135 -21.21 -4.41 -8.09
CA THR A 135 -22.07 -3.21 -8.04
C THR A 135 -21.81 -2.32 -9.25
N GLU A 136 -22.80 -2.35 -10.15
CA GLU A 136 -23.19 -1.37 -11.15
C GLU A 136 -22.10 -0.62 -11.94
N GLU A 137 -22.09 -0.93 -13.25
CA GLU A 137 -21.47 -0.12 -14.28
C GLU A 137 -21.85 1.36 -14.19
N ALA A 138 -20.84 2.23 -14.15
CA ALA A 138 -20.87 3.55 -14.76
C ALA A 138 -19.43 3.97 -15.13
N PRO A 139 -19.26 4.77 -16.19
CA PRO A 139 -18.40 4.39 -17.31
C PRO A 139 -16.94 4.83 -17.15
N VAL A 140 -16.05 3.92 -17.54
CA VAL A 140 -14.74 4.26 -18.12
C VAL A 140 -14.98 5.14 -19.35
N ALA A 141 -14.75 6.43 -19.21
CA ALA A 141 -14.75 7.39 -20.31
C ALA A 141 -13.56 8.33 -20.19
N ALA A 142 -12.46 7.91 -20.80
CA ALA A 142 -11.51 8.72 -21.57
C ALA A 142 -10.61 7.73 -22.32
N SER A 143 -11.20 6.95 -23.23
CA SER A 143 -11.19 7.20 -24.68
C SER A 143 -9.82 6.93 -25.30
N GLU A 144 -9.58 5.64 -25.54
CA GLU A 144 -8.94 5.21 -26.77
C GLU A 144 -9.80 5.73 -27.92
N GLU A 145 -9.25 6.63 -28.74
CA GLU A 145 -9.83 6.95 -30.04
C GLU A 145 -8.78 6.62 -31.10
N GLU A 146 -9.04 5.50 -31.79
CA GLU A 146 -8.46 5.11 -33.06
C GLU A 146 -8.58 6.25 -34.09
N ILE A 147 -7.46 6.77 -34.60
CA ILE A 147 -7.36 7.28 -35.97
C ILE A 147 -5.86 7.18 -36.34
N LEU A 148 -5.38 6.32 -37.24
CA LEU A 148 -5.73 6.24 -38.66
C LEU A 148 -5.27 4.91 -39.29
N SER A 149 -6.25 4.26 -39.93
CA SER A 149 -6.22 3.62 -41.27
C SER A 149 -5.30 2.41 -41.52
N GLU A 150 -5.94 1.24 -41.54
CA GLU A 150 -5.59 0.12 -42.40
C GLU A 150 -5.90 0.41 -43.89
N ASP A 151 -5.07 -0.25 -44.71
CA ASP A 151 -5.32 -0.81 -46.04
C ASP A 151 -5.34 0.09 -47.28
N SER A 152 -4.32 -0.11 -48.11
CA SER A 152 -4.46 -0.26 -49.56
C SER A 152 -3.24 -0.96 -50.14
N ALA A 153 -3.41 -2.23 -50.52
CA ALA A 153 -3.12 -2.76 -51.87
C ALA A 153 -2.47 -4.16 -51.87
N ASN A 154 -3.34 -5.15 -52.00
CA ASN A 154 -3.08 -6.47 -52.57
C ASN A 154 -2.53 -6.37 -54.02
N ILE A 155 -1.34 -6.92 -54.31
CA ILE A 155 -0.97 -7.51 -55.62
C ILE A 155 -0.04 -8.71 -55.40
N GLU A 156 -0.63 -9.91 -55.45
CA GLU A 156 -0.31 -11.03 -56.34
C GLU A 156 1.16 -11.37 -56.74
N ASN A 157 1.54 -12.64 -56.49
CA ASN A 157 2.51 -13.51 -57.19
C ASN A 157 3.93 -13.01 -57.50
N THR A 158 4.95 -13.67 -56.93
CA THR A 158 5.80 -14.64 -57.67
C THR A 158 6.93 -15.20 -56.78
N VAL A 159 7.10 -16.52 -56.86
CA VAL A 159 8.23 -17.30 -56.36
C VAL A 159 9.53 -16.87 -57.07
N PRO A 160 10.68 -16.72 -56.40
CA PRO A 160 11.98 -16.79 -57.06
C PRO A 160 12.59 -18.21 -56.93
N PRO A 161 13.30 -18.71 -57.95
CA PRO A 161 13.98 -19.99 -57.89
C PRO A 161 15.32 -19.83 -57.13
N THR A 162 15.64 -20.79 -56.27
CA THR A 162 17.01 -21.05 -55.83
C THR A 162 17.78 -21.74 -56.96
N GLU A 163 18.86 -21.10 -57.41
CA GLU A 163 20.00 -21.77 -58.05
C GLU A 163 20.76 -22.66 -57.05
#